data_AF-A0A3B4B9P2-F1
#
_entry.id   AF-A0A3B4B9P2-F1
#
_cell.length_a   1.000
_cell.length_b   1.000
_cell.length_c   1.000
_cell.angle_alpha   90.00
_cell.angle_beta   90.00
_cell.angle_gamma   90.00
#
_symmetry.space_group_name_H-M   'P 1'
#
loop_
_entity.id
_entity.type
_entity.pdbx_description
1 polymer ?
#
loop_
_entity_poly.entity_id
_entity_poly.type
_entity_poly.pdbx_seq_one_letter_code
_entity_poly.pdbx_strand_id
1 'polypeptide(L)'
;MQAARISLANHTSIAELIKDITTSEAFFDKLTVEQEFMTGVDTDKLNTYIEDRIAQKDPLIKILRLMCMQSVCNNGLKQKVLDFYKREILQTYGYEHILTLNNLEKAGLLKPQTSSRNNYPTIRKTLKLWMEDANEQNPNDISYVYSGYAPLSIRLTQVLARPGWRSIEEVLKMLPGPHFEERQQLPAGLHKKRQQGENRTTLVFFLGGVTYAEIAALRFLSQMEDSGMEYVIATTKLINGTTWIKSLMDKPESQTF
;
A
#
# COMPACT_ATOMS: atom_id res chain seq x y z
N MET A 1 30.46 9.88 21.64
CA MET A 1 30.71 8.42 21.75
C MET A 1 29.60 7.71 22.55
N GLN A 2 29.19 8.21 23.73
CA GLN A 2 28.11 7.60 24.53
C GLN A 2 26.73 7.59 23.84
N ALA A 3 26.33 8.69 23.19
CA ALA A 3 25.06 8.75 22.45
C ALA A 3 24.95 7.69 21.34
N ALA A 4 26.04 7.45 20.59
CA ALA A 4 26.07 6.42 19.55
C ALA A 4 25.92 5.01 20.13
N ARG A 5 26.53 4.74 21.31
CA ARG A 5 26.37 3.45 22.01
C ARG A 5 24.93 3.23 22.47
N ILE A 6 24.28 4.26 23.02
CA ILE A 6 22.86 4.19 23.40
C ILE A 6 21.98 3.93 22.17
N SER A 7 22.22 4.65 21.07
CA SER A 7 21.49 4.44 19.82
C SER A 7 21.63 3.01 19.29
N LEU A 8 22.85 2.47 19.30
CA LEU A 8 23.11 1.09 18.88
C LEU A 8 22.36 0.09 19.76
N ALA A 9 22.49 0.20 21.08
CA ALA A 9 21.81 -0.69 22.03
C ALA A 9 20.29 -0.69 21.83
N ASN A 10 19.69 0.51 21.68
CA ASN A 10 18.26 0.64 21.44
C ASN A 10 17.84 -0.07 20.15
N HIS A 11 18.57 0.13 19.05
CA HIS A 11 18.21 -0.49 17.76
C HIS A 11 18.49 -1.98 17.71
N THR A 12 19.50 -2.48 18.42
CA THR A 12 19.73 -3.93 18.58
C THR A 12 18.55 -4.59 19.28
N SER A 13 18.09 -4.03 20.41
CA SER A 13 16.92 -4.57 21.11
C SER A 13 15.64 -4.50 20.29
N ILE A 14 15.42 -3.40 19.55
CA ILE A 14 14.25 -3.30 18.64
C ILE A 14 14.33 -4.36 17.53
N ALA A 15 15.51 -4.60 16.96
CA ALA A 15 15.70 -5.59 15.91
C ALA A 15 15.44 -7.02 16.42
N GLU A 16 15.84 -7.35 17.64
CA GLU A 16 15.53 -8.63 18.28
C GLU A 16 14.02 -8.82 18.47
N LEU A 17 13.31 -7.81 18.99
CA LEU A 17 11.86 -7.85 19.16
C LEU A 17 11.10 -7.99 17.82
N ILE A 18 11.59 -7.34 16.75
CA ILE A 18 11.01 -7.50 15.41
C ILE A 18 11.30 -8.91 14.89
N LYS A 19 12.53 -9.40 15.08
CA LYS A 19 12.95 -10.73 14.62
C LYS A 19 12.02 -11.81 15.16
N ASP A 20 11.74 -11.80 16.46
CA ASP A 20 10.85 -12.76 17.12
C ASP A 20 9.48 -12.89 16.42
N ILE A 21 8.93 -11.77 15.94
CA ILE A 21 7.67 -11.76 15.18
C ILE A 21 7.88 -12.28 13.76
N THR A 22 8.90 -11.78 13.06
CA THR A 22 9.14 -12.08 11.63
C THR A 22 9.62 -13.50 11.37
N THR A 23 10.12 -14.21 12.38
CA THR A 23 10.52 -15.62 12.26
C THR A 23 9.42 -16.59 12.71
N SER A 24 8.24 -16.09 13.08
CA SER A 24 7.11 -16.94 13.46
C SER A 24 6.40 -17.54 12.24
N GLU A 25 5.90 -18.77 12.36
CA GLU A 25 5.11 -19.44 11.32
C GLU A 25 3.89 -18.61 10.92
N ALA A 26 3.16 -18.07 11.90
CA ALA A 26 2.00 -17.20 11.65
C ALA A 26 2.35 -15.93 10.83
N PHE A 27 3.58 -15.42 10.95
CA PHE A 27 4.04 -14.31 10.12
C PHE A 27 4.32 -14.76 8.68
N PHE A 28 5.01 -15.89 8.51
CA PHE A 28 5.31 -16.46 7.20
C PHE A 28 4.02 -16.82 6.43
N ASP A 29 3.07 -17.52 7.06
CA ASP A 29 1.81 -17.89 6.41
C ASP A 29 1.05 -16.66 5.91
N LYS A 30 0.96 -15.63 6.76
CA LYS A 30 0.32 -14.36 6.40
C LYS A 30 1.05 -13.69 5.24
N LEU A 31 2.38 -13.65 5.28
CA LEU A 31 3.19 -13.03 4.24
C LEU A 31 3.01 -13.76 2.91
N THR A 32 2.98 -15.09 2.91
CA THR A 32 2.71 -15.92 1.72
C THR A 32 1.37 -15.54 1.09
N VAL A 33 0.30 -15.43 1.88
CA VAL A 33 -1.02 -15.01 1.38
C VAL A 33 -1.01 -13.58 0.82
N GLU A 34 -0.32 -12.64 1.50
CA GLU A 34 -0.16 -11.27 0.99
C GLU A 34 0.55 -11.28 -0.39
N GLN A 35 1.61 -12.08 -0.55
CA GLN A 35 2.37 -12.20 -1.80
C GLN A 35 1.57 -12.90 -2.91
N GLU A 36 0.82 -13.95 -2.60
CA GLU A 36 -0.10 -14.62 -3.54
C GLU A 36 -1.10 -13.62 -4.12
N PHE A 37 -1.74 -12.81 -3.28
CA PHE A 37 -2.69 -11.81 -3.76
C PHE A 37 -2.01 -10.74 -4.63
N MET A 38 -0.86 -10.23 -4.22
CA MET A 38 -0.11 -9.24 -4.99
C MET A 38 0.34 -9.78 -6.36
N THR A 39 0.68 -11.08 -6.43
CA THR A 39 1.02 -11.81 -7.66
C THR A 39 -0.19 -12.37 -8.42
N GLY A 40 -1.40 -12.11 -7.92
CA GLY A 40 -2.67 -12.41 -8.60
C GLY A 40 -3.06 -13.88 -8.56
N VAL A 41 -2.50 -14.64 -7.62
CA VAL A 41 -2.80 -16.05 -7.38
C VAL A 41 -4.03 -16.15 -6.48
N ASP A 42 -4.98 -17.00 -6.87
CA ASP A 42 -6.20 -17.37 -6.13
C ASP A 42 -7.00 -16.19 -5.50
N THR A 43 -6.99 -15.04 -6.17
CA THR A 43 -7.66 -13.83 -5.68
C THR A 43 -9.19 -13.85 -5.79
N ASP A 44 -9.78 -14.83 -6.47
CA ASP A 44 -11.23 -14.91 -6.71
C ASP A 44 -11.98 -16.01 -5.92
N LYS A 45 -11.26 -16.78 -5.10
CA LYS A 45 -11.79 -17.89 -4.27
C LYS A 45 -11.78 -17.54 -2.78
N LEU A 46 -12.42 -18.38 -1.98
CA LEU A 46 -12.20 -18.33 -0.52
C LEU A 46 -10.76 -18.73 -0.22
N ASN A 47 -10.14 -18.02 0.71
CA ASN A 47 -8.78 -18.30 1.16
C ASN A 47 -8.85 -19.00 2.52
N THR A 48 -8.34 -20.23 2.58
CA THR A 48 -8.42 -21.09 3.76
C THR A 48 -7.69 -20.50 4.96
N TYR A 49 -6.57 -19.81 4.76
CA TYR A 49 -5.87 -19.13 5.84
C TYR A 49 -6.76 -18.04 6.47
N ILE A 50 -7.46 -17.23 5.67
CA ILE A 50 -8.42 -16.24 6.18
C ILE A 50 -9.54 -16.92 6.99
N GLU A 51 -10.09 -18.03 6.49
CA GLU A 51 -11.12 -18.81 7.20
C GLU A 51 -10.62 -19.31 8.56
N ASP A 52 -9.42 -19.91 8.59
CA ASP A 52 -8.80 -20.40 9.82
C ASP A 52 -8.56 -19.27 10.82
N ARG A 53 -8.10 -18.10 10.34
CA ARG A 53 -7.91 -16.92 11.20
C ARG A 53 -9.23 -16.39 11.76
N ILE A 54 -10.32 -16.44 10.99
CA ILE A 54 -11.65 -16.10 11.49
C ILE A 54 -12.07 -17.10 12.57
N ALA A 55 -11.95 -18.40 12.31
CA ALA A 55 -12.33 -19.45 13.26
C ALA A 55 -11.52 -19.37 14.57
N GLN A 56 -10.24 -18.99 14.51
CA GLN A 56 -9.37 -18.79 15.66
C GLN A 56 -9.60 -17.45 16.39
N LYS A 57 -10.52 -16.61 15.90
CA LYS A 57 -10.82 -15.27 16.44
C LYS A 57 -9.59 -14.36 16.51
N ASP A 58 -8.73 -14.42 15.49
CA ASP A 58 -7.60 -13.51 15.36
C ASP A 58 -8.06 -12.03 15.30
N PRO A 59 -7.20 -11.04 15.60
CA PRO A 59 -7.60 -9.64 15.60
C PRO A 59 -8.27 -9.21 14.29
N LEU A 60 -9.53 -8.77 14.36
CA LEU A 60 -10.39 -8.45 13.22
C LEU A 60 -9.70 -7.60 12.14
N ILE A 61 -8.95 -6.57 12.52
CA ILE A 61 -8.28 -5.67 11.57
C ILE A 61 -7.26 -6.41 10.70
N LYS A 62 -6.57 -7.44 11.22
CA LYS A 62 -5.64 -8.26 10.42
C LYS A 62 -6.39 -9.01 9.31
N ILE A 63 -7.54 -9.59 9.65
CA ILE A 63 -8.39 -10.33 8.72
C ILE A 63 -8.99 -9.38 7.67
N LEU A 64 -9.54 -8.24 8.10
CA LEU A 64 -10.10 -7.24 7.19
C LEU A 64 -9.06 -6.73 6.19
N ARG A 65 -7.79 -6.56 6.60
CA ARG A 65 -6.70 -6.18 5.70
C ARG A 65 -6.47 -7.21 4.59
N LEU A 66 -6.47 -8.50 4.92
CA LEU A 66 -6.29 -9.57 3.94
C LEU A 66 -7.48 -9.64 2.97
N MET A 67 -8.71 -9.57 3.50
CA MET A 67 -9.93 -9.53 2.69
C MET A 67 -9.96 -8.33 1.73
N CYS A 68 -9.56 -7.14 2.21
CA CYS A 68 -9.47 -5.94 1.39
C CYS A 68 -8.38 -6.09 0.32
N MET A 69 -7.21 -6.63 0.67
CA MET A 69 -6.13 -6.87 -0.29
C MET A 69 -6.60 -7.83 -1.40
N GLN A 70 -7.24 -8.93 -1.03
CA GLN A 70 -7.81 -9.89 -1.98
C GLN A 70 -8.81 -9.21 -2.92
N SER A 71 -9.74 -8.41 -2.37
CA SER A 71 -10.74 -7.66 -3.14
C SER A 71 -10.09 -6.65 -4.08
N VAL A 72 -9.09 -5.87 -3.63
CA VAL A 72 -8.40 -4.88 -4.45
C VAL A 72 -7.62 -5.54 -5.59
N CYS A 73 -6.91 -6.64 -5.32
CA CYS A 73 -6.16 -7.38 -6.34
C CYS A 73 -7.08 -8.08 -7.37
N ASN A 74 -8.35 -8.34 -7.02
CA ASN A 74 -9.34 -8.95 -7.91
C ASN A 74 -10.35 -7.97 -8.53
N ASN A 75 -10.26 -6.67 -8.23
CA ASN A 75 -11.28 -5.67 -8.57
C ASN A 75 -12.70 -6.01 -8.03
N GLY A 76 -12.76 -6.43 -6.78
CA GLY A 76 -13.96 -6.91 -6.10
C GLY A 76 -13.99 -8.44 -6.00
N LEU A 77 -14.89 -8.95 -5.15
CA LEU A 77 -15.10 -10.39 -4.98
C LEU A 77 -16.45 -10.81 -5.55
N LYS A 78 -16.54 -12.05 -6.03
CA LYS A 78 -17.83 -12.65 -6.43
C LYS A 78 -18.79 -12.63 -5.24
N GLN A 79 -20.08 -12.39 -5.50
CA GLN A 79 -21.10 -12.24 -4.45
C GLN A 79 -21.08 -13.38 -3.43
N LYS A 80 -20.96 -14.64 -3.91
CA LYS A 80 -20.87 -15.84 -3.05
C LYS A 80 -19.68 -15.79 -2.06
N VAL A 81 -18.51 -15.34 -2.50
CA VAL A 81 -17.30 -15.23 -1.68
C VAL A 81 -17.44 -14.08 -0.70
N LEU A 82 -17.94 -12.93 -1.17
CA LEU A 82 -18.14 -11.75 -0.35
C LEU A 82 -19.16 -12.00 0.77
N ASP A 83 -20.32 -12.61 0.45
CA ASP A 83 -21.37 -12.91 1.41
C ASP A 83 -20.92 -13.94 2.45
N PHE A 84 -20.09 -14.90 2.04
CA PHE A 84 -19.46 -15.83 2.96
C PHE A 84 -18.60 -15.08 3.97
N TYR A 85 -17.62 -14.28 3.52
CA TYR A 85 -16.77 -13.54 4.45
C TYR A 85 -17.56 -12.57 5.34
N LYS A 86 -18.54 -11.83 4.78
CA LYS A 86 -19.39 -10.93 5.55
C LYS A 86 -20.12 -11.69 6.66
N ARG A 87 -20.69 -12.87 6.37
CA ARG A 87 -21.38 -13.69 7.36
C ARG A 87 -20.43 -14.17 8.46
N GLU A 88 -19.28 -14.74 8.10
CA GLU A 88 -18.32 -15.26 9.07
C GLU A 88 -17.77 -14.15 9.99
N ILE A 89 -17.52 -12.96 9.44
CA ILE A 89 -17.12 -11.80 10.25
C ILE A 89 -18.21 -11.40 11.25
N LEU A 90 -19.46 -11.25 10.80
CA LEU A 90 -20.55 -10.80 11.68
C LEU A 90 -20.88 -11.82 12.77
N GLN A 91 -20.82 -13.11 12.46
CA GLN A 91 -21.04 -14.17 13.44
C GLN A 91 -19.92 -14.28 14.47
N THR A 92 -18.68 -14.00 14.07
CA THR A 92 -17.50 -14.17 14.93
C THR A 92 -17.16 -12.95 15.77
N TYR A 93 -17.27 -11.75 15.18
CA TYR A 93 -16.81 -10.50 15.78
C TYR A 93 -17.95 -9.57 16.22
N GLY A 94 -19.20 -9.87 15.86
CA GLY A 94 -20.37 -9.08 16.24
C GLY A 94 -21.02 -8.35 15.06
N TYR A 95 -22.34 -8.16 15.18
CA TYR A 95 -23.15 -7.57 14.11
C TYR A 95 -22.91 -6.06 13.93
N GLU A 96 -22.37 -5.38 14.94
CA GLU A 96 -21.95 -3.98 14.87
C GLU A 96 -20.97 -3.72 13.72
N HIS A 97 -20.20 -4.73 13.32
CA HIS A 97 -19.26 -4.63 12.21
C HIS A 97 -19.94 -4.59 10.82
N ILE A 98 -21.27 -4.68 10.74
CA ILE A 98 -21.99 -4.42 9.48
C ILE A 98 -21.72 -3.01 8.95
N LEU A 99 -21.59 -2.04 9.85
CA LEU A 99 -21.25 -0.66 9.49
C LEU A 99 -19.80 -0.57 8.99
N THR A 100 -18.88 -1.29 9.65
CA THR A 100 -17.48 -1.40 9.21
C THR A 100 -17.40 -1.96 7.79
N LEU A 101 -18.09 -3.08 7.52
CA LEU A 101 -18.12 -3.71 6.19
C LEU A 101 -18.72 -2.76 5.14
N ASN A 102 -19.79 -2.04 5.48
CA ASN A 102 -20.38 -1.02 4.61
C ASN A 102 -19.38 0.14 4.32
N ASN A 103 -18.63 0.59 5.32
CA ASN A 103 -17.64 1.66 5.13
C ASN A 103 -16.47 1.20 4.25
N LEU A 104 -16.01 -0.05 4.40
CA LEU A 104 -15.00 -0.66 3.52
C LEU A 104 -15.49 -0.80 2.08
N GLU A 105 -16.77 -1.14 1.90
CA GLU A 105 -17.40 -1.20 0.58
C GLU A 105 -17.50 0.18 -0.08
N LYS A 106 -17.96 1.20 0.66
CA LYS A 106 -18.01 2.60 0.19
C LYS A 106 -16.62 3.16 -0.14
N ALA A 107 -15.59 2.75 0.61
CA ALA A 107 -14.20 3.09 0.32
C ALA A 107 -13.62 2.32 -0.88
N GLY A 108 -14.34 1.35 -1.43
CA GLY A 108 -13.91 0.50 -2.54
C GLY A 108 -12.88 -0.57 -2.16
N LEU A 109 -12.63 -0.79 -0.85
CA LEU A 109 -11.63 -1.72 -0.33
C LEU A 109 -12.14 -3.16 -0.28
N LEU A 110 -13.42 -3.35 0.03
CA LEU A 110 -14.07 -4.66 0.07
C LEU A 110 -15.42 -4.56 -0.61
N LYS A 111 -15.45 -4.83 -1.92
CA LYS A 111 -16.62 -4.57 -2.76
C LYS A 111 -17.05 -5.80 -3.58
N PRO A 112 -18.32 -5.87 -4.02
CA PRO A 112 -18.72 -6.86 -5.01
C PRO A 112 -18.01 -6.58 -6.34
N GLN A 113 -17.69 -7.65 -7.08
CA GLN A 113 -17.17 -7.56 -8.43
C GLN A 113 -18.30 -7.09 -9.37
N THR A 114 -18.18 -5.87 -9.90
CA THR A 114 -19.18 -5.29 -10.83
C THR A 114 -18.88 -5.57 -12.29
N SER A 115 -17.63 -5.84 -12.63
CA SER A 115 -17.18 -6.21 -13.97
C SER A 115 -16.35 -7.48 -13.90
N SER A 116 -16.52 -8.38 -14.87
CA SER A 116 -15.64 -9.53 -15.04
C SER A 116 -14.20 -9.12 -15.34
N ARG A 117 -13.98 -7.89 -15.81
CA ARG A 117 -12.65 -7.38 -16.14
C ARG A 117 -11.91 -6.92 -14.88
N ASN A 118 -10.84 -7.65 -14.54
CA ASN A 118 -9.85 -7.23 -13.56
C ASN A 118 -8.67 -6.54 -14.28
N ASN A 119 -8.45 -5.25 -13.98
CA ASN A 119 -7.34 -4.48 -14.58
C ASN A 119 -6.01 -4.64 -13.82
N TYR A 120 -6.04 -5.16 -12.59
CA TYR A 120 -4.84 -5.26 -11.75
C TYR A 120 -3.69 -6.04 -12.41
N PRO A 121 -3.91 -7.19 -13.07
CA PRO A 121 -2.83 -7.91 -13.77
C PRO A 121 -2.14 -7.06 -14.85
N THR A 122 -2.92 -6.28 -15.61
CA THR A 122 -2.39 -5.38 -16.63
C THR A 122 -1.58 -4.24 -15.99
N ILE A 123 -2.12 -3.60 -14.95
CA ILE A 123 -1.42 -2.53 -14.21
C ILE A 123 -0.11 -3.07 -13.62
N ARG A 124 -0.16 -4.22 -12.94
CA ARG A 124 1.00 -4.88 -12.32
C ARG A 124 2.09 -5.16 -13.33
N LYS A 125 1.75 -5.76 -14.47
CA LYS A 125 2.73 -6.11 -15.51
C LYS A 125 3.33 -4.87 -16.16
N THR A 126 2.50 -3.90 -16.58
CA THR A 126 2.96 -2.71 -17.29
C THR A 126 3.84 -1.82 -16.41
N LEU A 127 3.50 -1.69 -15.12
CA LEU A 127 4.25 -0.86 -14.16
C LEU A 127 5.29 -1.65 -13.35
N LYS A 128 5.50 -2.94 -13.65
CA LYS A 128 6.45 -3.80 -12.93
C LYS A 128 6.28 -3.69 -11.40
N LEU A 129 5.04 -3.89 -10.93
CA LEU A 129 4.73 -3.77 -9.51
C LEU A 129 5.16 -4.99 -8.69
N TRP A 130 5.56 -6.08 -9.34
CA TRP A 130 6.12 -7.26 -8.68
C TRP A 130 7.43 -7.67 -9.34
N MET A 131 8.45 -7.90 -8.51
CA MET A 131 9.79 -8.36 -8.88
C MET A 131 10.10 -9.61 -8.06
N GLU A 132 10.42 -10.73 -8.71
CA GLU A 132 10.65 -12.02 -8.03
C GLU A 132 11.95 -12.03 -7.22
N ASP A 133 13.03 -11.41 -7.74
CA ASP A 133 14.35 -11.40 -7.12
C ASP A 133 14.76 -10.00 -6.64
N ALA A 134 13.96 -9.40 -5.74
CA ALA A 134 14.31 -8.10 -5.16
C ALA A 134 15.55 -8.23 -4.26
N ASN A 135 16.63 -7.50 -4.58
CA ASN A 135 17.83 -7.48 -3.75
C ASN A 135 17.61 -6.58 -2.52
N GLU A 136 17.48 -7.17 -1.34
CA GLU A 136 17.23 -6.44 -0.09
C GLU A 136 18.51 -5.82 0.51
N GLN A 137 19.68 -6.37 0.20
CA GLN A 137 20.96 -5.91 0.75
C GLN A 137 21.52 -4.72 -0.02
N ASN A 138 21.44 -4.78 -1.34
CA ASN A 138 21.86 -3.72 -2.26
C ASN A 138 20.71 -3.44 -3.25
N PRO A 139 19.68 -2.70 -2.81
CA PRO A 139 18.48 -2.49 -3.60
C PRO A 139 18.75 -1.70 -4.88
N ASN A 140 18.17 -2.16 -5.98
CA ASN A 140 18.24 -1.52 -7.30
C ASN A 140 16.86 -1.03 -7.79
N ASP A 141 15.79 -1.33 -7.06
CA ASP A 141 14.43 -0.93 -7.35
C ASP A 141 13.66 -0.66 -6.07
N ILE A 142 12.63 0.19 -6.14
CA ILE A 142 11.73 0.50 -5.02
C ILE A 142 10.95 -0.70 -4.48
N SER A 143 10.91 -1.83 -5.18
CA SER A 143 10.29 -3.08 -4.72
C SER A 143 10.90 -3.65 -3.43
N TYR A 144 12.11 -3.24 -3.05
CA TYR A 144 12.78 -3.73 -1.85
C TYR A 144 12.00 -3.44 -0.56
N VAL A 145 11.18 -2.39 -0.54
CA VAL A 145 10.43 -1.99 0.67
C VAL A 145 9.33 -2.99 1.06
N TYR A 146 8.96 -3.89 0.15
CA TYR A 146 8.00 -4.98 0.37
C TYR A 146 8.51 -6.31 -0.21
N SER A 147 9.84 -6.49 -0.27
CA SER A 147 10.47 -7.75 -0.71
C SER A 147 9.93 -8.28 -2.04
N GLY A 148 9.66 -7.39 -2.99
CA GLY A 148 9.14 -7.75 -4.32
C GLY A 148 8.05 -6.82 -4.84
N TYR A 149 7.18 -6.29 -3.97
CA TYR A 149 6.16 -5.35 -4.39
C TYR A 149 6.66 -3.91 -4.45
N ALA A 150 6.59 -3.28 -5.63
CA ALA A 150 6.84 -1.85 -5.79
C ALA A 150 5.55 -1.06 -5.57
N PRO A 151 5.50 -0.13 -4.58
CA PRO A 151 4.31 0.67 -4.32
C PRO A 151 3.85 1.43 -5.57
N LEU A 152 2.61 1.20 -5.99
CA LEU A 152 2.03 1.84 -7.19
C LEU A 152 2.17 3.37 -7.14
N SER A 153 1.90 3.98 -5.99
CA SER A 153 2.03 5.43 -5.75
C SER A 153 3.44 5.95 -6.07
N ILE A 154 4.46 5.21 -5.65
CA ILE A 154 5.86 5.60 -5.87
C ILE A 154 6.28 5.28 -7.31
N ARG A 155 5.80 4.18 -7.88
CA ARG A 155 6.04 3.86 -9.29
C ARG A 155 5.47 4.92 -10.22
N LEU A 156 4.27 5.44 -9.94
CA LEU A 156 3.69 6.57 -10.69
C LEU A 156 4.53 7.83 -10.59
N THR A 157 5.08 8.11 -9.40
CA THR A 157 6.00 9.25 -9.18
C THR A 157 7.30 9.07 -9.96
N GLN A 158 7.87 7.87 -9.95
CA GLN A 158 9.07 7.52 -10.72
C GLN A 158 8.84 7.69 -12.22
N VAL A 159 7.72 7.18 -12.75
CA VAL A 159 7.38 7.30 -14.17
C VAL A 159 7.10 8.75 -14.55
N LEU A 160 6.47 9.55 -13.68
CA LEU A 160 6.27 10.98 -13.91
C LEU A 160 7.61 11.71 -14.08
N ALA A 161 8.58 11.38 -13.22
CA ALA A 161 9.91 11.96 -13.28
C ALA A 161 10.62 11.62 -14.61
N ARG A 162 10.64 10.33 -14.98
CA ARG A 162 11.16 9.82 -16.26
C ARG A 162 10.49 8.48 -16.61
N PRO A 163 10.01 8.27 -17.85
CA PRO A 163 10.06 9.17 -19.02
C PRO A 163 8.90 10.20 -19.09
N GLY A 164 7.97 10.17 -18.14
CA GLY A 164 6.76 10.99 -18.10
C GLY A 164 5.48 10.17 -18.31
N TRP A 165 4.36 10.64 -17.76
CA TRP A 165 3.07 9.92 -17.77
C TRP A 165 2.48 9.62 -19.15
N ARG A 166 2.92 10.31 -20.20
CA ARG A 166 2.54 10.00 -21.58
C ARG A 166 2.90 8.57 -21.99
N SER A 167 3.93 7.96 -21.38
CA SER A 167 4.32 6.59 -21.67
C SER A 167 3.40 5.53 -21.07
N ILE A 168 2.47 5.91 -20.17
CA ILE A 168 1.58 5.00 -19.43
C ILE A 168 0.11 5.44 -19.47
N GLU A 169 -0.30 6.19 -20.48
CA GLU A 169 -1.64 6.78 -20.58
C GLU A 169 -2.77 5.74 -20.47
N GLU A 170 -2.60 4.59 -21.11
CA GLU A 170 -3.57 3.49 -21.05
C GLU A 170 -3.72 2.91 -19.64
N VAL A 171 -2.65 2.89 -18.85
CA VAL A 171 -2.70 2.46 -17.45
C VAL A 171 -3.38 3.51 -16.59
N LEU A 172 -3.10 4.80 -16.84
CA LEU A 172 -3.73 5.90 -16.10
C LEU A 172 -5.25 5.92 -16.28
N LYS A 173 -5.76 5.58 -17.47
CA LYS A 173 -7.21 5.41 -17.74
C LYS A 173 -7.86 4.27 -16.94
N MET A 174 -7.08 3.32 -16.42
CA MET A 174 -7.58 2.22 -15.57
C MET A 174 -7.59 2.59 -14.09
N LEU A 175 -6.95 3.68 -13.69
CA LEU A 175 -6.87 4.14 -12.30
C LEU A 175 -8.00 5.13 -11.98
N PRO A 176 -8.41 5.24 -10.70
CA PRO A 176 -9.45 6.18 -10.31
C PRO A 176 -9.03 7.64 -10.49
N GLY A 177 -9.95 8.46 -11.01
CA GLY A 177 -9.81 9.91 -11.06
C GLY A 177 -9.08 10.43 -12.30
N PRO A 178 -9.14 11.76 -12.52
CA PRO A 178 -8.45 12.40 -13.63
C PRO A 178 -6.94 12.53 -13.37
N HIS A 179 -6.17 12.63 -14.45
CA HIS A 179 -4.75 12.96 -14.44
C HIS A 179 -4.54 14.24 -15.27
N PHE A 180 -3.83 15.22 -14.73
CA PHE A 180 -3.65 16.54 -15.36
C PHE A 180 -2.29 17.15 -14.99
N GLU A 181 -1.80 18.07 -15.84
CA GLU A 181 -0.60 18.88 -15.62
C GLU A 181 -0.99 20.35 -15.79
N GLU A 182 -0.81 21.15 -14.74
CA GLU A 182 -1.06 22.58 -14.76
C GLU A 182 0.24 23.36 -14.61
N ARG A 183 0.39 24.45 -15.37
CA ARG A 183 1.59 25.29 -15.34
C ARG A 183 1.27 26.66 -14.79
N GLN A 184 1.78 26.94 -13.60
CA GLN A 184 1.73 28.27 -13.02
C GLN A 184 2.85 29.14 -13.61
N GLN A 185 2.47 30.29 -14.19
CA GLN A 185 3.43 31.22 -14.74
C GLN A 185 4.10 32.01 -13.61
N LEU A 186 5.43 32.05 -13.63
CA LEU A 186 6.19 32.90 -12.71
C LEU A 186 6.15 34.36 -13.19
N PRO A 187 6.09 35.34 -12.28
CA PRO A 187 6.26 36.75 -12.63
C PRO A 187 7.57 36.98 -13.38
N ALA A 188 7.56 37.89 -14.36
CA ALA A 188 8.69 38.09 -15.28
C ALA A 188 10.05 38.33 -14.58
N GLY A 189 10.05 39.00 -13.42
CA GLY A 189 11.25 39.28 -12.62
C GLY A 189 11.79 38.09 -11.80
N LEU A 190 11.09 36.95 -11.76
CA LEU A 190 11.45 35.76 -10.98
C LEU A 190 11.90 34.58 -11.85
N HIS A 191 12.00 34.76 -13.17
CA HIS A 191 12.52 33.72 -14.05
C HIS A 191 14.03 33.52 -13.82
N LYS A 192 14.39 32.49 -13.05
CA LYS A 192 15.77 32.02 -12.98
C LYS A 192 16.12 31.27 -14.27
N LYS A 193 17.25 31.61 -14.89
CA LYS A 193 17.88 30.74 -15.89
C LYS A 193 18.30 29.45 -15.18
N ARG A 194 17.72 28.34 -15.62
CA ARG A 194 18.01 27.01 -15.10
C ARG A 194 19.48 26.68 -15.34
N GLN A 195 20.24 26.38 -14.28
CA GLN A 195 21.61 25.90 -14.44
C GLN A 195 21.60 24.44 -14.92
N GLN A 196 22.49 24.12 -15.85
CA GLN A 196 22.68 22.75 -16.33
C GLN A 196 23.23 21.90 -15.17
N GLY A 197 22.56 20.79 -14.83
CA GLY A 197 22.99 19.88 -13.76
C GLY A 197 22.30 20.07 -12.41
N GLU A 198 21.37 21.03 -12.27
CA GLU A 198 20.64 21.24 -11.01
C GLU A 198 19.51 20.20 -10.83
N ASN A 199 19.51 19.50 -9.70
CA ASN A 199 18.46 18.54 -9.34
C ASN A 199 17.10 19.24 -9.26
N ARG A 200 16.06 18.59 -9.76
CA ARG A 200 14.69 19.06 -9.62
C ARG A 200 14.13 18.66 -8.26
N THR A 201 13.81 19.64 -7.43
CA THR A 201 13.02 19.38 -6.22
C THR A 201 11.54 19.20 -6.59
N THR A 202 10.96 18.06 -6.23
CA THR A 202 9.55 17.72 -6.47
C THR A 202 8.84 17.55 -5.12
N LEU A 203 7.79 18.33 -4.89
CA LEU A 203 6.89 18.13 -3.75
C LEU A 203 5.85 17.05 -4.12
N VAL A 204 5.87 15.92 -3.43
CA VAL A 204 4.88 14.84 -3.57
C VAL A 204 3.91 14.92 -2.39
N PHE A 205 2.66 15.28 -2.66
CA PHE A 205 1.61 15.40 -1.65
C PHE A 205 0.65 14.21 -1.71
N PHE A 206 0.69 13.35 -0.68
CA PHE A 206 -0.27 12.27 -0.48
C PHE A 206 -1.56 12.75 0.19
N LEU A 207 -2.65 12.80 -0.56
CA LEU A 207 -3.99 13.11 -0.06
C LEU A 207 -4.69 11.82 0.43
N GLY A 208 -4.82 11.66 1.75
CA GLY A 208 -5.41 10.46 2.37
C GLY A 208 -4.45 9.66 3.24
N GLY A 209 -3.15 9.92 3.11
CA GLY A 209 -2.10 9.41 3.97
C GLY A 209 -0.96 8.72 3.22
N VAL A 210 0.17 8.52 3.89
CA VAL A 210 1.35 7.85 3.34
C VAL A 210 1.94 6.89 4.38
N THR A 211 2.54 5.80 3.91
CA THR A 211 3.22 4.81 4.73
C THR A 211 4.72 5.08 4.86
N TYR A 212 5.37 4.51 5.87
CA TYR A 212 6.83 4.58 6.00
C TYR A 212 7.58 3.86 4.86
N ALA A 213 6.99 2.81 4.28
CA ALA A 213 7.56 2.10 3.14
C ALA A 213 7.57 2.99 1.89
N GLU A 214 6.49 3.71 1.61
CA GLU A 214 6.43 4.70 0.52
C GLU A 214 7.41 5.85 0.74
N ILE A 215 7.54 6.34 1.97
CA ILE A 215 8.55 7.35 2.33
C ILE A 215 9.96 6.84 2.08
N ALA A 216 10.26 5.60 2.48
CA ALA A 216 11.57 4.98 2.26
C ALA A 216 11.87 4.82 0.76
N ALA A 217 10.88 4.39 -0.04
CA ALA A 217 11.03 4.27 -1.49
C ALA A 217 11.27 5.62 -2.18
N LEU A 218 10.63 6.72 -1.76
CA LEU A 218 10.93 8.06 -2.30
C LEU A 218 12.32 8.56 -1.90
N ARG A 219 12.76 8.26 -0.67
CA ARG A 219 14.14 8.56 -0.23
C ARG A 219 15.16 7.79 -1.06
N PHE A 220 14.89 6.51 -1.31
CA PHE A 220 15.71 5.67 -2.19
C PHE A 220 15.81 6.27 -3.59
N LEU A 221 14.69 6.66 -4.21
CA LEU A 221 14.70 7.31 -5.53
C LEU A 221 15.49 8.63 -5.55
N SER A 222 15.46 9.40 -4.46
CA SER A 222 16.22 10.66 -4.35
C SER A 222 17.73 10.44 -4.29
N GLN A 223 18.18 9.25 -3.87
CA GLN A 223 19.59 8.90 -3.75
C GLN A 223 20.16 8.28 -5.02
N MET A 224 19.32 7.88 -5.98
CA MET A 224 19.79 7.32 -7.25
C MET A 224 20.45 8.40 -8.10
N GLU A 225 21.72 8.18 -8.48
CA GLU A 225 22.55 9.12 -9.24
C GLU A 225 21.89 9.55 -10.56
N ASP A 226 21.14 8.65 -11.21
CA ASP A 226 20.48 8.90 -12.49
C ASP A 226 19.15 9.67 -12.38
N SER A 227 18.61 9.85 -11.17
CA SER A 227 17.26 10.42 -11.01
C SER A 227 17.20 11.90 -11.40
N GLY A 228 18.23 12.68 -11.04
CA GLY A 228 18.24 14.15 -11.14
C GLY A 228 17.05 14.81 -10.42
N MET A 229 16.49 14.13 -9.41
CA MET A 229 15.25 14.52 -8.72
C MET A 229 15.39 14.31 -7.22
N GLU A 230 14.94 15.29 -6.45
CA GLU A 230 14.84 15.20 -4.99
C GLU A 230 13.38 15.32 -4.58
N TYR A 231 12.92 14.49 -3.64
CA TYR A 231 11.53 14.49 -3.21
C TYR A 231 11.35 15.14 -1.83
N VAL A 232 10.46 16.12 -1.76
CA VAL A 232 9.88 16.61 -0.51
C VAL A 232 8.52 15.95 -0.35
N ILE A 233 8.28 15.32 0.80
CA ILE A 233 7.07 14.52 1.03
C ILE A 233 6.11 15.32 1.92
N ALA A 234 4.90 15.55 1.41
CA ALA A 234 3.78 16.08 2.16
C ALA A 234 2.67 15.04 2.25
N THR A 235 1.91 15.04 3.34
CA THR A 235 0.81 14.10 3.53
C THR A 235 -0.23 14.66 4.49
N THR A 236 -1.48 14.24 4.34
CA THR A 236 -2.52 14.52 5.33
C THR A 236 -2.32 13.72 6.63
N LYS A 237 -1.73 12.51 6.55
CA LYS A 237 -1.52 11.64 7.71
C LYS A 237 -0.45 10.57 7.46
N LEU A 238 0.41 10.33 8.45
CA LEU A 238 1.19 9.09 8.48
C LEU A 238 0.28 7.92 8.89
N ILE A 239 0.18 6.91 8.02
CA ILE A 239 -0.74 5.78 8.18
C ILE A 239 -0.04 4.42 8.00
N ASN A 240 -0.72 3.37 8.44
CA ASN A 240 -0.45 1.99 8.06
C ASN A 240 -1.81 1.28 7.87
N GLY A 241 -1.79 0.04 7.36
CA GLY A 241 -3.03 -0.70 7.11
C GLY A 241 -3.92 -0.85 8.35
N THR A 242 -3.33 -0.97 9.54
CA THR A 242 -4.10 -1.11 10.79
C THR A 242 -4.78 0.20 11.18
N THR A 243 -4.05 1.33 11.17
CA THR A 243 -4.62 2.63 11.55
C THR A 243 -5.63 3.14 10.52
N TRP A 244 -5.43 2.81 9.24
CA TRP A 244 -6.34 3.19 8.17
C TRP A 244 -7.67 2.44 8.28
N ILE A 245 -7.65 1.10 8.40
CA ILE A 245 -8.88 0.32 8.59
C ILE A 245 -9.59 0.76 9.88
N LYS A 246 -8.85 0.98 10.97
CA LYS A 246 -9.42 1.47 12.23
C LYS A 246 -10.13 2.83 12.08
N SER A 247 -9.64 3.73 11.22
CA SER A 247 -10.32 5.02 10.97
C SER A 247 -11.62 4.90 10.18
N LEU A 248 -11.87 3.75 9.55
CA LEU A 248 -13.12 3.44 8.83
C LEU A 248 -14.12 2.65 9.69
N MET A 249 -13.71 2.26 10.91
CA MET A 249 -14.57 1.59 11.87
C MET A 249 -15.32 2.62 12.70
N ASP A 250 -16.62 2.40 12.88
CA ASP A 250 -17.40 3.18 13.83
C ASP A 250 -17.00 2.82 15.26
N LYS A 251 -17.06 3.80 16.15
CA LYS A 251 -16.98 3.54 17.59
C LYS A 251 -18.37 3.12 18.02
N PRO A 252 -18.61 1.85 18.41
CA PRO A 252 -19.88 1.52 19.02
C PRO A 252 -20.03 2.40 20.27
N GLU A 253 -21.21 2.99 20.45
CA GLU A 253 -21.56 3.58 21.74
C GLU A 253 -21.40 2.48 22.78
N SER A 254 -20.60 2.75 23.82
CA SER A 254 -20.41 1.84 24.94
C SER A 254 -21.80 1.40 25.39
N GLN A 255 -22.07 0.09 25.40
CA GLN A 255 -23.25 -0.43 26.06
C GLN A 255 -23.14 -0.05 27.55
N THR A 256 -23.74 1.07 27.92
CA THR A 256 -24.15 1.33 29.30
C THR A 256 -25.19 0.27 29.61
N PHE A 257 -24.75 -0.80 30.29
CA PHE A 257 -25.60 -1.81 30.89
C PHE A 257 -26.60 -1.18 31.87
#